data_AF-A0A428S726-F1
#
_entry.id   AF-A0A428S726-F1
#
_cell.length_a   1.000
_cell.length_b   1.000
_cell.length_c   1.000
_cell.angle_alpha   90.00
_cell.angle_beta   90.00
_cell.angle_gamma   90.00
#
_symmetry.space_group_name_H-M   'P 1'
#
loop_
_entity.id
_entity.type
_entity.pdbx_description
1 polymer ?
#
loop_
_entity_poly.entity_id
_entity_poly.type
_entity_poly.pdbx_seq_one_letter_code
_entity_poly.pdbx_strand_id
1 'polypeptide(L)'
;MLGRRIKEARLQSTVSINPAASLDIPRLTADRLLELYISSFEPIFPILHIPSLKDDYGRYWNDHAQVPTVFRVQLQLVLALGSCLFDDTFTLRDQASRWVNEAQLWLLTPPEKSRMTIPGIQIMILLTLARSVCGAGPDTVWVLTGLLLRTAMYMGLHRDPSKLGDGKMTVFRAEMRRRLWLSILELNLQSAYDAGGAPLISVDDYDTLPPGSLDDENLINEPENPSLSGRTEGGTTRLSAALALAQSLPLRLKILRHANDFRAQDSYNETFRLNSELVQACHKLSQTLERLSCSPSGTITQFHVSLAELLAYRCFHTLHQPIIVRSLSDPKYYFSQKMYIDGALKIAHISGLARAEDTDESNVTRSSPMTALHGKHIATNERLSPYDDDPNNVQTSGDNHRGLPDALFARLLTNGAGMFRNIPIQATLGIILAFVSKWGENSAERASTGIGCLPGIHSTRKVDFAALGSFLNAARGWTLRRIRSGEVSIKGHYFLTCYLRHVSAIGGDIGKDVIEESVVAGAIEAAELCLRELKSTAEAQGLSFQGGSSSYDDIRLPELDMDIPEFGNGGMDAMDTDWIGDWVLDGTTGFDNFS
;
A
#
# COMPACT_ATOMS: atom_id res chain seq x y z
N MET A 1 17.51 13.44 13.53
CA MET A 1 18.84 12.79 13.67
C MET A 1 18.72 11.29 13.98
N LEU A 2 18.10 10.89 15.10
CA LEU A 2 17.95 9.49 15.52
C LEU A 2 17.44 8.56 14.41
N GLY A 3 16.38 8.95 13.70
CA GLY A 3 15.84 8.17 12.59
C GLY A 3 16.83 7.91 11.43
N ARG A 4 17.77 8.83 11.16
CA ARG A 4 18.83 8.60 10.15
C ARG A 4 19.82 7.54 10.63
N ARG A 5 20.23 7.58 11.90
CA ARG A 5 21.12 6.57 12.50
C ARG A 5 20.50 5.17 12.51
N ILE A 6 19.20 5.07 12.79
CA ILE A 6 18.44 3.80 12.69
C ILE A 6 18.47 3.28 11.23
N LYS A 7 18.23 4.16 10.24
CA LYS A 7 18.33 3.79 8.82
C LYS A 7 19.74 3.32 8.44
N GLU A 8 20.78 4.02 8.88
CA GLU A 8 22.18 3.67 8.62
C GLU A 8 22.55 2.31 9.21
N ALA A 9 22.14 2.02 10.45
CA ALA A 9 22.38 0.73 11.10
C ALA A 9 21.77 -0.45 10.32
N ARG A 10 20.54 -0.26 9.82
CA ARG A 10 19.86 -1.27 8.98
C ARG A 10 20.61 -1.55 7.68
N LEU A 11 21.28 -0.55 7.11
CA LEU A 11 22.11 -0.72 5.90
C LEU A 11 23.40 -1.50 6.20
N GLN A 12 23.99 -1.34 7.39
CA GLN A 12 25.25 -2.01 7.76
C GLN A 12 25.10 -3.52 8.01
N SER A 13 23.89 -3.98 8.40
CA SER A 13 23.57 -5.40 8.64
C SER A 13 23.56 -6.28 7.38
N THR A 14 23.90 -5.75 6.20
CA THR A 14 23.55 -6.36 4.90
C THR A 14 24.65 -7.17 4.20
N VAL A 15 25.85 -7.33 4.78
CA VAL A 15 26.99 -7.92 4.06
C VAL A 15 27.23 -9.37 4.46
N SER A 16 26.45 -10.30 3.89
CA SER A 16 26.91 -11.67 3.67
C SER A 16 27.20 -11.87 2.18
N ILE A 17 28.44 -12.22 1.86
CA ILE A 17 28.91 -12.42 0.48
C ILE A 17 28.42 -13.77 -0.09
N ASN A 18 27.80 -14.62 0.74
CA ASN A 18 27.23 -15.91 0.33
C ASN A 18 25.69 -15.84 0.31
N PRO A 19 25.08 -15.37 -0.79
CA PRO A 19 23.64 -15.52 -0.97
C PRO A 19 23.29 -17.01 -0.97
N ALA A 20 22.34 -17.40 -0.12
CA ALA A 20 21.81 -18.76 0.03
C ALA A 20 22.63 -19.77 0.87
N ALA A 21 23.18 -19.33 2.01
CA ALA A 21 23.44 -20.22 3.16
C ALA A 21 22.12 -20.81 3.70
N SER A 22 22.20 -21.78 4.63
CA SER A 22 21.03 -22.27 5.36
C SER A 22 20.26 -21.10 5.99
N LEU A 23 18.94 -21.15 5.99
CA LEU A 23 18.08 -20.18 6.67
C LEU A 23 18.46 -20.07 8.16
N ASP A 24 18.75 -18.86 8.60
CA ASP A 24 19.06 -18.54 10.01
C ASP A 24 17.78 -18.39 10.86
N ILE A 25 16.75 -19.19 10.61
CA ILE A 25 15.48 -19.16 11.36
C ILE A 25 14.98 -20.58 11.69
N PRO A 26 14.24 -20.76 12.80
CA PRO A 26 13.62 -22.03 13.12
C PRO A 26 12.62 -22.48 12.05
N ARG A 27 12.52 -23.80 11.82
CA ARG A 27 11.56 -24.38 10.86
C ARG A 27 10.12 -23.96 11.13
N LEU A 28 9.71 -23.93 12.40
CA LEU A 28 8.36 -23.52 12.77
C LEU A 28 8.05 -22.07 12.33
N THR A 29 9.03 -21.17 12.48
CA THR A 29 8.91 -19.80 11.98
C THR A 29 8.81 -19.81 10.47
N ALA A 30 9.69 -20.54 9.77
CA ALA A 30 9.67 -20.63 8.31
C ALA A 30 8.35 -21.19 7.77
N ASP A 31 7.79 -22.22 8.41
CA ASP A 31 6.50 -22.83 8.06
C ASP A 31 5.41 -21.75 8.12
N ARG A 32 5.39 -20.96 9.20
CA ARG A 32 4.44 -19.87 9.36
C ARG A 32 4.59 -18.77 8.32
N LEU A 33 5.83 -18.37 8.01
CA LEU A 33 6.10 -17.33 7.01
C LEU A 33 5.69 -17.80 5.60
N LEU A 34 5.95 -19.06 5.27
CA LEU A 34 5.53 -19.67 4.01
C LEU A 34 4.00 -19.65 3.87
N GLU A 35 3.27 -20.06 4.91
CA GLU A 35 1.80 -20.01 4.93
C GLU A 35 1.28 -18.59 4.76
N LEU A 36 1.87 -17.60 5.43
CA LEU A 36 1.49 -16.19 5.32
C LEU A 36 1.67 -15.69 3.88
N TYR A 37 2.76 -16.05 3.20
CA TYR A 37 2.95 -15.72 1.80
C TYR A 37 1.86 -16.35 0.91
N ILE A 38 1.68 -17.67 1.01
CA ILE A 38 0.76 -18.45 0.16
C ILE A 38 -0.69 -17.96 0.31
N SER A 39 -1.11 -17.66 1.54
CA SER A 39 -2.48 -17.27 1.86
C SER A 39 -2.80 -15.79 1.64
N SER A 40 -1.80 -14.96 1.30
CA SER A 40 -1.96 -13.51 1.19
C SER A 40 -1.56 -12.96 -0.19
N PHE A 41 -0.33 -13.21 -0.63
CA PHE A 41 0.20 -12.58 -1.84
C PHE A 41 -0.10 -13.37 -3.11
N GLU A 42 0.08 -14.70 -3.07
CA GLU A 42 -0.09 -15.56 -4.26
C GLU A 42 -1.46 -15.42 -4.97
N PRO A 43 -2.60 -15.28 -4.26
CA PRO A 43 -3.91 -15.16 -4.92
C PRO A 43 -4.14 -13.85 -5.68
N ILE A 44 -3.33 -12.81 -5.42
CA ILE A 44 -3.34 -11.53 -6.15
C ILE A 44 -2.18 -11.43 -7.13
N PHE A 45 -1.00 -11.92 -6.75
CA PHE A 45 0.20 -11.98 -7.58
C PHE A 45 0.59 -13.44 -7.79
N PRO A 46 0.01 -14.14 -8.78
CA PRO A 46 0.37 -15.53 -9.06
C PRO A 46 1.78 -15.59 -9.66
N ILE A 47 2.72 -16.15 -8.91
CA ILE A 47 4.16 -16.21 -9.21
C ILE A 47 4.65 -17.66 -9.18
N LEU A 48 4.27 -18.44 -8.18
CA LEU A 48 4.81 -19.76 -7.92
C LEU A 48 3.74 -20.84 -8.08
N HIS A 49 4.15 -22.01 -8.55
CA HIS A 49 3.29 -23.18 -8.52
C HIS A 49 3.29 -23.75 -7.09
N ILE A 50 2.20 -23.57 -6.34
CA ILE A 50 2.15 -23.87 -4.91
C ILE A 50 2.49 -25.34 -4.56
N PRO A 51 2.01 -26.36 -5.29
CA PRO A 51 2.43 -27.75 -5.05
C PRO A 51 3.95 -27.93 -5.16
N SER A 52 4.56 -27.43 -6.23
CA SER A 52 6.02 -27.52 -6.43
C SER A 52 6.79 -26.75 -5.36
N LEU A 53 6.30 -25.58 -4.94
CA LEU A 53 6.89 -24.81 -3.84
C LEU A 53 6.91 -25.62 -2.53
N LYS A 54 5.79 -26.28 -2.19
CA LYS A 54 5.69 -27.09 -0.97
C LYS A 54 6.58 -28.33 -1.02
N ASP A 55 6.66 -28.98 -2.18
CA ASP A 55 7.52 -30.15 -2.37
C ASP A 55 9.01 -29.80 -2.19
N ASP A 56 9.47 -28.74 -2.87
CA ASP A 56 10.86 -28.29 -2.77
C ASP A 56 11.17 -27.71 -1.37
N TYR A 57 10.19 -27.12 -0.70
CA TYR A 57 10.30 -26.70 0.70
C TYR A 57 10.47 -27.89 1.65
N GLY A 58 9.72 -28.98 1.43
CA GLY A 58 9.89 -30.24 2.16
C GLY A 58 11.29 -30.83 1.95
N ARG A 59 11.80 -30.82 0.70
CA ARG A 59 13.16 -31.26 0.37
C ARG A 59 14.23 -30.40 1.05
N TYR A 60 14.02 -29.08 1.11
CA TYR A 60 14.93 -28.15 1.75
C TYR A 60 15.17 -28.49 3.23
N TRP A 61 14.13 -28.87 3.97
CA TRP A 61 14.24 -29.26 5.37
C TRP A 61 14.79 -30.66 5.60
N ASN A 62 14.84 -31.50 4.56
CA ASN A 62 15.50 -32.80 4.62
C ASN A 62 17.00 -32.66 4.37
N ASP A 63 17.39 -31.96 3.30
CA ASP A 63 18.78 -31.65 2.98
C ASP A 63 18.85 -30.37 2.12
N HIS A 64 19.19 -29.25 2.75
CA HIS A 64 19.26 -27.94 2.08
C HIS A 64 20.38 -27.86 1.01
N ALA A 65 21.39 -28.73 1.07
CA ALA A 65 22.49 -28.74 0.10
C ALA A 65 22.06 -29.35 -1.25
N GLN A 66 21.06 -30.24 -1.23
CA GLN A 66 20.52 -30.90 -2.44
C GLN A 66 19.54 -30.01 -3.23
N VAL A 67 18.99 -28.98 -2.59
CA VAL A 67 18.03 -28.09 -3.24
C VAL A 67 18.76 -27.04 -4.08
N PRO A 68 18.34 -26.73 -5.31
CA PRO A 68 19.00 -25.72 -6.15
C PRO A 68 19.07 -24.33 -5.49
N THR A 69 20.17 -23.61 -5.70
CA THR A 69 20.35 -22.24 -5.20
C THR A 69 19.22 -21.31 -5.64
N VAL A 70 18.71 -21.48 -6.86
CA VAL A 70 17.58 -20.68 -7.37
C VAL A 70 16.34 -20.82 -6.50
N PHE A 71 16.03 -22.02 -6.01
CA PHE A 71 14.91 -22.23 -5.10
C PHE A 71 15.18 -21.63 -3.73
N ARG A 72 16.41 -21.75 -3.20
CA ARG A 72 16.77 -21.12 -1.92
C ARG A 72 16.54 -19.60 -1.96
N VAL A 73 16.89 -18.94 -3.06
CA VAL A 73 16.64 -17.50 -3.26
C VAL A 73 15.15 -17.19 -3.37
N GLN A 74 14.37 -18.03 -4.09
CA GLN A 74 12.90 -17.90 -4.12
C GLN A 74 12.31 -18.02 -2.71
N LEU A 75 12.75 -19.01 -1.94
CA LEU A 75 12.30 -19.25 -0.57
C LEU A 75 12.64 -18.06 0.33
N GLN A 76 13.85 -17.52 0.26
CA GLN A 76 14.23 -16.32 1.01
C GLN A 76 13.28 -15.14 0.77
N LEU A 77 12.90 -14.88 -0.47
CA LEU A 77 11.96 -13.80 -0.81
C LEU A 77 10.52 -14.11 -0.37
N VAL A 78 10.08 -15.36 -0.50
CA VAL A 78 8.78 -15.83 0.03
C VAL A 78 8.70 -15.60 1.55
N LEU A 79 9.75 -15.96 2.28
CA LEU A 79 9.83 -15.76 3.73
C LEU A 79 9.93 -14.27 4.09
N ALA A 80 10.65 -13.46 3.30
CA ALA A 80 10.69 -12.01 3.48
C ALA A 80 9.28 -11.40 3.40
N LEU A 81 8.50 -11.77 2.39
CA LEU A 81 7.11 -11.32 2.23
C LEU A 81 6.22 -11.77 3.40
N GLY A 82 6.32 -13.04 3.79
CA GLY A 82 5.59 -13.58 4.95
C GLY A 82 5.95 -12.86 6.26
N SER A 83 7.21 -12.46 6.43
CA SER A 83 7.70 -11.83 7.66
C SER A 83 7.06 -10.47 7.94
N CYS A 84 6.65 -9.74 6.90
CA CYS A 84 5.91 -8.49 7.03
C CYS A 84 4.52 -8.69 7.66
N LEU A 85 3.96 -9.91 7.61
CA LEU A 85 2.63 -10.24 8.14
C LEU A 85 2.69 -11.02 9.47
N PHE A 86 3.89 -11.39 9.90
CA PHE A 86 4.12 -12.31 11.01
C PHE A 86 3.66 -11.73 12.35
N ASP A 87 4.04 -10.49 12.63
CA ASP A 87 3.72 -9.75 13.85
C ASP A 87 3.45 -8.26 13.57
N ASP A 88 3.01 -7.51 14.58
CA ASP A 88 2.61 -6.10 14.43
C ASP A 88 3.77 -5.10 14.45
N THR A 89 4.98 -5.57 14.77
CA THR A 89 6.21 -4.77 14.92
C THR A 89 7.27 -5.04 13.85
N PHE A 90 7.01 -6.00 12.96
CA PHE A 90 7.93 -6.51 11.96
C PHE A 90 9.28 -6.92 12.56
N THR A 91 9.28 -7.81 13.55
CA THR A 91 10.50 -8.23 14.27
C THR A 91 11.59 -8.81 13.36
N LEU A 92 11.20 -9.44 12.25
CA LEU A 92 12.10 -10.06 11.27
C LEU A 92 12.56 -9.09 10.16
N ARG A 93 12.37 -7.77 10.30
CA ARG A 93 12.70 -6.77 9.28
C ARG A 93 14.14 -6.83 8.78
N ASP A 94 15.10 -7.01 9.68
CA ASP A 94 16.52 -7.07 9.31
C ASP A 94 16.84 -8.35 8.53
N GLN A 95 16.23 -9.47 8.92
CA GLN A 95 16.35 -10.73 8.20
C GLN A 95 15.71 -10.66 6.80
N ALA A 96 14.51 -10.06 6.70
CA ALA A 96 13.84 -9.82 5.43
C ALA A 96 14.66 -8.92 4.50
N SER A 97 15.26 -7.86 5.05
CA SER A 97 16.12 -6.95 4.30
C SER A 97 17.38 -7.65 3.80
N ARG A 98 18.01 -8.51 4.62
CA ARG A 98 19.13 -9.36 4.20
C ARG A 98 18.74 -10.28 3.04
N TRP A 99 17.64 -11.02 3.15
CA TRP A 99 17.13 -11.89 2.08
C TRP A 99 16.85 -11.14 0.78
N VAL A 100 16.26 -9.95 0.85
CA VAL A 100 16.01 -9.10 -0.32
C VAL A 100 17.33 -8.68 -1.00
N ASN A 101 18.32 -8.26 -0.21
CA ASN A 101 19.62 -7.84 -0.74
C ASN A 101 20.41 -9.02 -1.33
N GLU A 102 20.42 -10.18 -0.66
CA GLU A 102 21.04 -11.41 -1.17
C GLU A 102 20.43 -11.85 -2.51
N ALA A 103 19.11 -11.80 -2.64
CA ALA A 103 18.42 -12.11 -3.89
C ALA A 103 18.79 -11.14 -5.02
N GLN A 104 18.92 -9.84 -4.71
CA GLN A 104 19.40 -8.87 -5.69
C GLN A 104 20.85 -9.16 -6.12
N LEU A 105 21.75 -9.42 -5.18
CA LEU A 105 23.14 -9.76 -5.48
C LEU A 105 23.23 -11.02 -6.35
N TRP A 106 22.42 -12.03 -6.06
CA TRP A 106 22.35 -13.25 -6.85
C TRP A 106 21.94 -13.02 -8.31
N LEU A 107 20.99 -12.10 -8.55
CA LEU A 107 20.58 -11.71 -9.92
C LEU A 107 21.68 -10.95 -10.68
N LEU A 108 22.50 -10.18 -9.97
CA LEU A 108 23.58 -9.36 -10.55
C LEU A 108 24.91 -10.10 -10.67
N THR A 109 25.04 -11.30 -10.11
CA THR A 109 26.30 -12.07 -10.14
C THR A 109 26.53 -12.68 -11.53
N PRO A 110 27.68 -12.43 -12.19
CA PRO A 110 27.98 -12.98 -13.50
C PRO A 110 28.01 -14.52 -13.56
N PRO A 111 27.61 -15.14 -14.68
CA PRO A 111 27.02 -14.52 -15.86
C PRO A 111 25.53 -14.20 -15.65
N GLU A 112 25.13 -12.94 -15.77
CA GLU A 112 23.78 -12.45 -15.49
C GLU A 112 22.75 -13.07 -16.46
N LYS A 113 23.15 -13.26 -17.71
CA LYS A 113 22.31 -13.88 -18.75
C LYS A 113 21.84 -15.29 -18.36
N SER A 114 22.61 -16.05 -17.57
CA SER A 114 22.17 -17.39 -17.14
C SER A 114 21.00 -17.34 -16.16
N ARG A 115 20.70 -16.17 -15.58
CA ARG A 115 19.54 -15.95 -14.70
C ARG A 115 18.26 -15.62 -15.48
N MET A 116 18.32 -15.39 -16.79
CA MET A 116 17.14 -15.14 -17.64
C MET A 116 16.38 -16.45 -17.93
N THR A 117 15.81 -17.04 -16.87
CA THR A 117 15.02 -18.28 -16.87
C THR A 117 13.67 -18.01 -16.21
N ILE A 118 12.69 -18.92 -16.36
CA ILE A 118 11.38 -18.78 -15.70
C ILE A 118 11.53 -18.61 -14.17
N PRO A 119 12.35 -19.43 -13.47
CA PRO A 119 12.67 -19.18 -12.06
C PRO A 119 13.35 -17.84 -11.78
N GLY A 120 14.20 -17.35 -12.70
CA GLY A 120 14.79 -16.03 -12.57
C GLY A 120 13.75 -14.90 -12.67
N ILE A 121 12.79 -15.00 -13.58
CA ILE A 121 11.66 -14.06 -13.65
C ILE A 121 10.81 -14.13 -12.38
N GLN A 122 10.56 -15.33 -11.84
CA GLN A 122 9.88 -15.49 -10.55
C GLN A 122 10.62 -14.77 -9.42
N ILE A 123 11.95 -14.91 -9.34
CA ILE A 123 12.79 -14.17 -8.37
C ILE A 123 12.69 -12.67 -8.60
N MET A 124 12.76 -12.19 -9.84
CA MET A 124 12.64 -10.75 -10.13
C MET A 124 11.28 -10.18 -9.70
N ILE A 125 10.19 -10.92 -9.92
CA ILE A 125 8.84 -10.52 -9.48
C ILE A 125 8.74 -10.51 -7.95
N LEU A 126 9.18 -11.59 -7.29
CA LEU A 126 9.23 -11.68 -5.83
C LEU A 126 10.09 -10.58 -5.21
N LEU A 127 11.23 -10.26 -5.83
CA LEU A 127 12.14 -9.22 -5.38
C LEU A 127 11.48 -7.85 -5.48
N THR A 128 10.87 -7.52 -6.61
CA THR A 128 10.13 -6.26 -6.79
C THR A 128 9.02 -6.13 -5.74
N LEU A 129 8.22 -7.17 -5.54
CA LEU A 129 7.17 -7.16 -4.53
C LEU A 129 7.74 -7.04 -3.10
N ALA A 130 8.80 -7.78 -2.78
CA ALA A 130 9.44 -7.75 -1.46
C ALA A 130 10.09 -6.40 -1.16
N ARG A 131 10.60 -5.67 -2.15
CA ARG A 131 11.08 -4.29 -1.95
C ARG A 131 9.95 -3.32 -1.60
N SER A 132 8.84 -3.42 -2.32
CA SER A 132 7.64 -2.62 -2.06
C SER A 132 7.06 -2.91 -0.68
N VAL A 133 7.01 -4.18 -0.28
CA VAL A 133 6.45 -4.61 1.01
C VAL A 133 7.44 -4.37 2.15
N CYS A 134 8.66 -4.88 2.10
CA CYS A 134 9.56 -4.89 3.25
C CYS A 134 10.27 -3.54 3.49
N GLY A 135 10.27 -2.61 2.53
CA GLY A 135 10.96 -1.33 2.63
C GLY A 135 12.48 -1.42 2.47
N ALA A 136 12.98 -2.47 1.82
CA ALA A 136 14.39 -2.67 1.52
C ALA A 136 14.77 -2.06 0.16
N GLY A 137 15.00 -0.74 0.15
CA GLY A 137 15.28 0.06 -1.06
C GLY A 137 14.05 0.43 -1.90
N PRO A 138 12.98 0.97 -1.27
CA PRO A 138 11.70 1.24 -1.94
C PRO A 138 11.82 2.26 -3.09
N ASP A 139 12.76 3.20 -3.01
CA ASP A 139 12.94 4.29 -3.98
C ASP A 139 13.35 3.79 -5.38
N THR A 140 13.85 2.55 -5.46
CA THR A 140 14.31 1.94 -6.73
C THR A 140 13.30 0.99 -7.36
N VAL A 141 12.13 0.78 -6.73
CA VAL A 141 11.14 -0.20 -7.17
C VAL A 141 10.68 0.04 -8.61
N TRP A 142 10.37 1.27 -8.98
CA TRP A 142 9.89 1.57 -10.35
C TRP A 142 10.94 1.27 -11.42
N VAL A 143 12.22 1.60 -11.16
CA VAL A 143 13.34 1.28 -12.04
C VAL A 143 13.53 -0.24 -12.16
N LEU A 144 13.47 -0.95 -11.03
CA LEU A 144 13.58 -2.41 -10.99
C LEU A 144 12.43 -3.08 -11.77
N THR A 145 11.20 -2.57 -11.65
CA THR A 145 10.06 -3.06 -12.42
C THR A 145 10.27 -2.86 -13.92
N GLY A 146 10.86 -1.74 -14.34
CA GLY A 146 11.23 -1.52 -15.74
C GLY A 146 12.31 -2.48 -16.27
N LEU A 147 13.24 -2.93 -15.42
CA LEU A 147 14.18 -4.01 -15.76
C LEU A 147 13.46 -5.35 -15.88
N LEU A 148 12.59 -5.69 -14.94
CA LEU A 148 11.76 -6.89 -14.96
C LEU A 148 10.91 -6.98 -16.23
N LEU A 149 10.19 -5.91 -16.57
CA LEU A 149 9.35 -5.85 -17.76
C LEU A 149 10.14 -6.12 -19.04
N ARG A 150 11.26 -5.41 -19.24
CA ARG A 150 12.11 -5.59 -20.43
C ARG A 150 12.74 -6.99 -20.49
N THR A 151 13.15 -7.54 -19.34
CA THR A 151 13.70 -8.91 -19.28
C THR A 151 12.64 -9.95 -19.65
N ALA A 152 11.42 -9.80 -19.14
CA ALA A 152 10.29 -10.66 -19.48
C ALA A 152 9.90 -10.55 -20.96
N MET A 153 9.90 -9.34 -21.52
CA MET A 153 9.65 -9.12 -22.95
C MET A 153 10.74 -9.75 -23.81
N TYR A 154 12.01 -9.58 -23.44
CA TYR A 154 13.16 -10.23 -24.09
C TYR A 154 13.04 -11.76 -24.08
N MET A 155 12.50 -12.34 -23.01
CA MET A 155 12.19 -13.77 -22.89
C MET A 155 10.86 -14.20 -23.56
N GLY A 156 10.15 -13.26 -24.20
CA GLY A 156 8.92 -13.51 -24.95
C GLY A 156 7.67 -13.74 -24.10
N LEU A 157 7.61 -13.30 -22.84
CA LEU A 157 6.43 -13.51 -21.97
C LEU A 157 5.22 -12.65 -22.40
N HIS A 158 5.45 -11.58 -23.15
CA HIS A 158 4.43 -10.70 -23.74
C HIS A 158 3.71 -11.32 -24.96
N ARG A 159 4.18 -12.47 -25.44
CA ARG A 159 3.58 -13.21 -26.54
C ARG A 159 2.82 -14.42 -25.99
N ASP A 160 1.56 -14.60 -26.38
CA ASP A 160 0.77 -15.71 -25.88
C ASP A 160 1.38 -17.06 -26.29
N PRO A 161 1.49 -18.04 -25.36
CA PRO A 161 2.02 -19.37 -25.68
C PRO A 161 1.32 -20.05 -26.87
N SER A 162 0.02 -19.81 -27.10
CA SER A 162 -0.70 -20.37 -28.26
C SER A 162 -0.17 -19.91 -29.61
N LYS A 163 0.55 -18.78 -29.65
CA LYS A 163 1.10 -18.17 -30.87
C LYS A 163 2.58 -18.48 -31.09
N LEU A 164 3.25 -19.12 -30.12
CA LEU A 164 4.68 -19.40 -30.21
C LEU A 164 5.00 -20.62 -31.08
N GLY A 165 3.99 -21.35 -31.58
CA GLY A 165 4.08 -22.21 -32.76
C GLY A 165 5.02 -23.41 -32.69
N ASP A 166 5.60 -23.71 -31.52
CA ASP A 166 6.61 -24.77 -31.39
C ASP A 166 6.03 -26.18 -31.20
N GLY A 167 4.72 -26.30 -30.94
CA GLY A 167 4.02 -27.55 -30.66
C GLY A 167 4.56 -28.32 -29.45
N LYS A 168 5.43 -27.71 -28.64
CA LYS A 168 6.22 -28.37 -27.58
C LYS A 168 5.96 -27.78 -26.20
N MET A 169 5.29 -26.63 -26.11
CA MET A 169 4.94 -26.01 -24.84
C MET A 169 3.84 -26.82 -24.11
N THR A 170 4.15 -27.32 -22.92
CA THR A 170 3.16 -27.98 -22.06
C THR A 170 2.14 -26.99 -21.51
N VAL A 171 0.94 -27.47 -21.14
CA VAL A 171 -0.09 -26.65 -20.49
C VAL A 171 0.46 -25.95 -19.25
N PHE A 172 1.18 -26.69 -18.41
CA PHE A 172 1.87 -26.16 -17.24
C PHE A 172 2.74 -24.94 -17.56
N ARG A 173 3.62 -25.06 -18.57
CA ARG A 173 4.52 -23.97 -18.94
C ARG A 173 3.78 -22.78 -19.55
N ALA A 174 2.75 -23.03 -20.35
CA ALA A 174 1.93 -21.99 -20.93
C ALA A 174 1.21 -21.17 -19.84
N GLU A 175 0.59 -21.85 -18.88
CA GLU A 175 -0.11 -21.21 -17.77
C GLU A 175 0.83 -20.45 -16.84
N MET A 176 1.99 -21.02 -16.50
CA MET A 176 2.99 -20.30 -15.70
C MET A 176 3.46 -19.02 -16.41
N ARG A 177 3.66 -19.02 -17.74
CA ARG A 177 4.01 -17.80 -18.49
C ARG A 177 2.91 -16.74 -18.41
N ARG A 178 1.64 -17.12 -18.56
CA ARG A 178 0.48 -16.20 -18.44
C ARG A 178 0.36 -15.61 -17.04
N ARG A 179 0.54 -16.43 -15.99
CA ARG A 179 0.54 -15.98 -14.59
C ARG A 179 1.62 -14.96 -14.29
N LEU A 180 2.86 -15.24 -14.70
CA LEU A 180 3.98 -14.32 -14.52
C LEU A 180 3.75 -13.01 -15.28
N TRP A 181 3.26 -13.08 -16.51
CA TRP A 181 2.94 -11.87 -17.29
C TRP A 181 1.88 -11.02 -16.60
N LEU A 182 0.80 -11.63 -16.07
CA LEU A 182 -0.23 -10.91 -15.32
C LEU A 182 0.36 -10.19 -14.09
N SER A 183 1.18 -10.88 -13.30
CA SER A 183 1.86 -10.31 -12.12
C SER A 183 2.80 -9.16 -12.50
N ILE A 184 3.52 -9.27 -13.61
CA ILE A 184 4.39 -8.21 -14.12
C ILE A 184 3.59 -6.97 -14.51
N LEU A 185 2.47 -7.14 -15.21
CA LEU A 185 1.62 -6.01 -15.62
C LEU A 185 1.06 -5.27 -14.40
N GLU A 186 0.59 -6.00 -13.39
CA GLU A 186 0.06 -5.40 -12.16
C GLU A 186 1.17 -4.64 -11.41
N LEU A 187 2.35 -5.24 -11.20
CA LEU A 187 3.47 -4.57 -10.54
C LEU A 187 3.98 -3.33 -11.32
N ASN A 188 4.00 -3.40 -12.66
CA ASN A 188 4.37 -2.26 -13.50
C ASN A 188 3.39 -1.10 -13.31
N LEU A 189 2.10 -1.39 -13.29
CA LEU A 189 1.07 -0.38 -13.04
C LEU A 189 1.21 0.22 -11.63
N GLN A 190 1.35 -0.61 -10.59
CA GLN A 190 1.42 -0.14 -9.20
C GLN A 190 2.68 0.68 -8.92
N SER A 191 3.83 0.24 -9.42
CA SER A 191 5.08 1.00 -9.25
C SER A 191 5.09 2.32 -10.03
N ALA A 192 4.42 2.38 -11.18
CA ALA A 192 4.26 3.62 -11.93
C ALA A 192 3.31 4.61 -11.23
N TYR A 193 2.23 4.12 -10.59
CA TYR A 193 1.41 4.95 -9.71
C TYR A 193 2.21 5.53 -8.53
N ASP A 194 3.05 4.72 -7.89
CA ASP A 194 3.87 5.16 -6.75
C ASP A 194 4.93 6.20 -7.16
N ALA A 195 5.55 6.03 -8.33
CA ALA A 195 6.56 6.94 -8.85
C ALA A 195 5.99 8.20 -9.51
N GLY A 196 4.67 8.29 -9.69
CA GLY A 196 4.05 9.37 -10.47
C GLY A 196 4.49 9.37 -11.94
N GLY A 197 4.79 8.20 -12.50
CA GLY A 197 5.29 8.04 -13.86
C GLY A 197 4.27 7.42 -14.81
N ALA A 198 4.49 7.59 -16.11
CA ALA A 198 3.70 6.91 -17.14
C ALA A 198 3.97 5.39 -17.15
N PRO A 199 2.97 4.55 -17.49
CA PRO A 199 3.19 3.12 -17.60
C PRO A 199 4.15 2.80 -18.73
N LEU A 200 5.06 1.85 -18.50
CA LEU A 200 6.07 1.42 -19.48
C LEU A 200 5.53 0.55 -20.63
N ILE A 201 4.22 0.28 -20.65
CA ILE A 201 3.58 -0.62 -21.62
C ILE A 201 2.14 -0.18 -21.93
N SER A 202 1.70 -0.43 -23.17
CA SER A 202 0.33 -0.34 -23.67
C SER A 202 -0.31 -1.71 -23.78
N VAL A 203 -1.63 -1.74 -23.83
CA VAL A 203 -2.40 -2.96 -24.12
C VAL A 203 -2.12 -3.54 -25.51
N ASP A 204 -1.60 -2.72 -26.42
CA ASP A 204 -1.25 -3.12 -27.79
C ASP A 204 0.14 -3.78 -27.90
N ASP A 205 0.96 -3.69 -26.85
CA ASP A 205 2.34 -4.17 -26.87
C ASP A 205 2.47 -5.67 -26.52
N TYR A 206 1.37 -6.33 -26.16
CA TYR A 206 1.32 -7.74 -25.80
C TYR A 206 0.04 -8.40 -26.27
N ASP A 207 0.10 -9.72 -26.49
CA ASP A 207 -1.08 -10.51 -26.85
C ASP A 207 -1.32 -11.74 -25.98
N THR A 208 -0.53 -11.88 -24.90
CA THR A 208 -0.73 -12.88 -23.85
C THR A 208 -2.12 -12.77 -23.24
N LEU A 209 -2.86 -13.87 -23.27
CA LEU A 209 -4.19 -13.95 -22.68
C LEU A 209 -4.11 -14.04 -21.14
N PRO A 210 -5.19 -13.66 -20.41
CA PRO A 210 -5.27 -13.93 -18.98
C PRO A 210 -5.07 -15.42 -18.67
N PRO A 211 -4.46 -15.77 -17.53
CA PRO A 211 -4.30 -17.17 -17.13
C PRO A 211 -5.66 -17.86 -16.97
N GLY A 212 -5.68 -19.17 -17.16
CA GLY A 212 -6.86 -19.98 -16.89
C GLY A 212 -7.20 -19.98 -15.40
N SER A 213 -8.50 -19.99 -15.09
CA SER A 213 -8.99 -20.31 -13.74
C SER A 213 -8.88 -21.81 -13.53
N LEU A 214 -7.68 -22.29 -13.21
CA LEU A 214 -7.36 -23.69 -12.97
C LEU A 214 -6.86 -23.86 -11.53
N ASP A 215 -7.25 -24.96 -10.89
CA ASP A 215 -6.67 -25.34 -9.61
C ASP A 215 -5.21 -25.77 -9.79
N ASP A 216 -4.32 -25.24 -8.94
CA ASP A 216 -2.89 -25.53 -9.01
C ASP A 216 -2.60 -27.03 -8.90
N GLU A 217 -3.32 -27.76 -8.06
CA GLU A 217 -3.14 -29.21 -7.87
C GLU A 217 -3.36 -30.01 -9.17
N ASN A 218 -4.16 -29.47 -10.09
CA ASN A 218 -4.46 -30.09 -11.38
C ASN A 218 -3.45 -29.68 -12.47
N LEU A 219 -2.61 -28.69 -12.23
CA LEU A 219 -1.64 -28.19 -13.19
C LEU A 219 -0.34 -29.02 -13.13
N ILE A 220 -0.38 -30.21 -13.73
CA ILE A 220 0.75 -31.16 -13.72
C ILE A 220 1.63 -30.96 -14.98
N ASN A 221 2.95 -31.06 -14.83
CA ASN A 221 3.92 -30.91 -15.91
C ASN A 221 4.10 -32.20 -16.73
N GLU A 222 3.00 -32.78 -17.22
CA GLU A 222 3.01 -33.96 -18.10
C GLU A 222 2.79 -33.55 -19.57
N PRO A 223 3.42 -34.22 -20.55
CA PRO A 223 3.18 -34.01 -21.96
C PRO A 223 1.79 -34.54 -22.33
N GLU A 224 0.91 -33.64 -22.78
CA GLU A 224 -0.45 -33.91 -23.26
C GLU A 224 -1.34 -34.69 -22.28
N ASN A 225 -2.05 -33.97 -21.42
CA ASN A 225 -3.32 -34.48 -20.91
C ASN A 225 -4.47 -33.70 -21.59
N PRO A 226 -5.14 -34.28 -22.61
CA PRO A 226 -6.28 -33.65 -23.29
C PRO A 226 -7.43 -33.30 -22.35
N SER A 227 -7.43 -33.81 -21.12
CA SER A 227 -8.46 -33.56 -20.10
C SER A 227 -8.30 -32.23 -19.34
N LEU A 228 -7.15 -31.56 -19.42
CA LEU A 228 -6.93 -30.23 -18.81
C LEU A 228 -7.47 -29.07 -19.65
N SER A 229 -8.17 -29.35 -20.75
CA SER A 229 -9.02 -28.38 -21.45
C SER A 229 -10.26 -27.96 -20.64
N GLY A 230 -10.50 -28.60 -19.49
CA GLY A 230 -11.54 -28.21 -18.55
C GLY A 230 -11.16 -26.93 -17.81
N ARG A 231 -11.58 -25.77 -18.34
CA ARG A 231 -11.97 -24.68 -17.44
C ARG A 231 -12.89 -25.30 -16.39
N THR A 232 -12.58 -25.18 -15.10
CA THR A 232 -13.55 -25.52 -14.07
C THR A 232 -14.75 -24.60 -14.27
N GLU A 233 -15.80 -25.10 -14.94
CA GLU A 233 -17.02 -24.34 -15.14
C GLU A 233 -17.64 -24.07 -13.77
N GLY A 234 -17.43 -22.85 -13.26
CA GLY A 234 -18.13 -22.32 -12.08
C GLY A 234 -17.43 -22.43 -10.72
N GLY A 235 -16.20 -22.95 -10.64
CA GLY A 235 -15.45 -23.05 -9.37
C GLY A 235 -14.64 -21.80 -9.02
N THR A 236 -14.65 -21.40 -7.74
CA THR A 236 -13.70 -20.40 -7.21
C THR A 236 -12.32 -21.05 -7.07
N THR A 237 -11.31 -20.49 -7.72
CA THR A 237 -9.92 -20.94 -7.65
C THR A 237 -9.05 -19.92 -6.92
N ARG A 238 -7.81 -20.29 -6.62
CA ARG A 238 -6.82 -19.37 -6.01
C ARG A 238 -6.59 -18.11 -6.87
N LEU A 239 -6.73 -18.21 -8.19
CA LEU A 239 -6.52 -17.09 -9.12
C LEU A 239 -7.75 -16.18 -9.28
N SER A 240 -8.92 -16.55 -8.73
CA SER A 240 -10.16 -15.83 -8.98
C SER A 240 -10.08 -14.34 -8.62
N ALA A 241 -9.39 -13.97 -7.53
CA ALA A 241 -9.22 -12.57 -7.14
C ALA A 241 -8.29 -11.79 -8.09
N ALA A 242 -7.12 -12.35 -8.45
CA ALA A 242 -6.24 -11.77 -9.47
C ALA A 242 -6.95 -11.58 -10.82
N LEU A 243 -7.73 -12.58 -11.26
CA LEU A 243 -8.51 -12.51 -12.50
C LEU A 243 -9.62 -11.47 -12.45
N ALA A 244 -10.27 -11.29 -11.29
CA ALA A 244 -11.24 -10.22 -11.10
C ALA A 244 -10.59 -8.83 -11.23
N LEU A 245 -9.44 -8.63 -10.57
CA LEU A 245 -8.67 -7.37 -10.65
C LEU A 245 -8.16 -7.09 -12.08
N ALA A 246 -7.69 -8.13 -12.77
CA ALA A 246 -7.18 -8.06 -14.14
C ALA A 246 -8.19 -7.50 -15.15
N GLN A 247 -9.49 -7.67 -14.92
CA GLN A 247 -10.54 -7.13 -15.83
C GLN A 247 -10.50 -5.60 -15.93
N SER A 248 -10.04 -4.91 -14.88
CA SER A 248 -9.92 -3.45 -14.86
C SER A 248 -8.56 -2.95 -15.33
N LEU A 249 -7.58 -3.84 -15.56
CA LEU A 249 -6.20 -3.48 -15.85
C LEU A 249 -6.04 -2.57 -17.10
N PRO A 250 -6.70 -2.84 -18.25
CA PRO A 250 -6.62 -1.95 -19.42
C PRO A 250 -7.06 -0.51 -19.12
N LEU A 251 -8.16 -0.37 -18.36
CA LEU A 251 -8.69 0.94 -17.98
C LEU A 251 -7.73 1.65 -17.03
N ARG A 252 -7.19 0.95 -16.03
CA ARG A 252 -6.24 1.53 -15.07
C ARG A 252 -4.93 1.99 -15.76
N LEU A 253 -4.43 1.24 -16.74
CA LEU A 253 -3.30 1.68 -17.57
C LEU A 253 -3.61 2.97 -18.35
N LYS A 254 -4.82 3.04 -18.94
CA LYS A 254 -5.27 4.23 -19.67
C LYS A 254 -5.42 5.45 -18.76
N ILE A 255 -5.97 5.28 -17.56
CA ILE A 255 -6.08 6.34 -16.55
C ILE A 255 -4.70 6.88 -16.18
N LEU A 256 -3.74 6.01 -15.89
CA LEU A 256 -2.40 6.45 -15.52
C LEU A 256 -1.71 7.17 -16.67
N ARG A 257 -1.86 6.69 -17.92
CA ARG A 257 -1.35 7.39 -19.11
C ARG A 257 -1.95 8.78 -19.26
N HIS A 258 -3.27 8.90 -19.11
CA HIS A 258 -3.99 10.19 -19.16
C HIS A 258 -3.50 11.17 -18.08
N ALA A 259 -3.36 10.70 -16.84
CA ALA A 259 -2.88 11.53 -15.73
C ALA A 259 -1.44 12.02 -15.91
N ASN A 260 -0.62 11.30 -16.68
CA ASN A 260 0.77 11.66 -16.98
C ASN A 260 0.95 12.35 -18.34
N ASP A 261 -0.12 12.61 -19.09
CA ASP A 261 -0.02 13.30 -20.38
C ASP A 261 0.08 14.82 -20.19
N PHE A 262 1.31 15.30 -20.02
CA PHE A 262 1.61 16.73 -19.87
C PHE A 262 1.29 17.56 -21.13
N ARG A 263 1.02 16.92 -22.29
CA ARG A 263 0.68 17.60 -23.54
C ARG A 263 -0.81 17.72 -23.78
N ALA A 264 -1.65 17.12 -22.94
CA ALA A 264 -3.10 17.14 -23.13
C ALA A 264 -3.68 18.56 -22.92
N GLN A 265 -4.07 19.21 -24.01
CA GLN A 265 -4.90 20.43 -23.98
C GLN A 265 -6.37 20.01 -23.76
N ASP A 266 -7.07 20.64 -22.80
CA ASP A 266 -8.47 20.34 -22.42
C ASP A 266 -8.78 18.88 -22.02
N SER A 267 -8.00 18.35 -21.07
CA SER A 267 -8.10 16.97 -20.57
C SER A 267 -9.36 16.63 -19.74
N TYR A 268 -10.20 17.61 -19.38
CA TYR A 268 -11.25 17.41 -18.39
C TYR A 268 -12.40 16.50 -18.84
N ASN A 269 -12.81 16.60 -20.11
CA ASN A 269 -13.87 15.73 -20.65
C ASN A 269 -13.44 14.26 -20.64
N GLU A 270 -12.17 13.98 -20.94
CA GLU A 270 -11.61 12.63 -20.87
C GLU A 270 -11.51 12.16 -19.41
N THR A 271 -11.12 13.02 -18.46
CA THR A 271 -11.18 12.71 -17.02
C THR A 271 -12.59 12.29 -16.60
N PHE A 272 -13.63 13.02 -17.04
CA PHE A 272 -15.02 12.68 -16.71
C PHE A 272 -15.43 11.31 -17.29
N ARG A 273 -15.08 11.05 -18.55
CA ARG A 273 -15.35 9.76 -19.21
C ARG A 273 -14.67 8.61 -18.49
N LEU A 274 -13.37 8.74 -18.23
CA LEU A 274 -12.57 7.74 -17.51
C LEU A 274 -13.09 7.50 -16.09
N ASN A 275 -13.59 8.54 -15.41
CA ASN A 275 -14.21 8.38 -14.10
C ASN A 275 -15.48 7.52 -14.16
N SER A 276 -16.35 7.75 -15.15
CA SER A 276 -17.56 6.92 -15.32
C SER A 276 -17.22 5.45 -15.55
N GLU A 277 -16.22 5.20 -16.41
CA GLU A 277 -15.70 3.84 -16.66
C GLU A 277 -15.09 3.24 -15.38
N LEU A 278 -14.35 4.03 -14.59
CA LEU A 278 -13.71 3.59 -13.34
C LEU A 278 -14.72 3.21 -12.27
N VAL A 279 -15.77 4.01 -12.06
CA VAL A 279 -16.85 3.70 -11.11
C VAL A 279 -17.50 2.36 -11.44
N GLN A 280 -17.79 2.11 -12.72
CA GLN A 280 -18.37 0.85 -13.17
C GLN A 280 -17.41 -0.33 -12.96
N ALA A 281 -16.12 -0.15 -13.27
CA ALA A 281 -15.10 -1.17 -13.09
C ALA A 281 -14.90 -1.54 -11.62
N CYS A 282 -14.80 -0.56 -10.73
CA CYS A 282 -14.68 -0.79 -9.29
C CYS A 282 -15.92 -1.47 -8.71
N HIS A 283 -17.13 -1.02 -9.09
CA HIS A 283 -18.36 -1.66 -8.65
C HIS A 283 -18.44 -3.14 -9.09
N LYS A 284 -18.09 -3.43 -10.35
CA LYS A 284 -18.03 -4.81 -10.86
C LYS A 284 -16.99 -5.65 -10.10
N LEU A 285 -15.83 -5.07 -9.79
CA LEU A 285 -14.78 -5.72 -9.01
C LEU A 285 -15.29 -6.08 -7.61
N SER A 286 -15.82 -5.11 -6.86
CA SER A 286 -16.36 -5.33 -5.50
C SER A 286 -17.44 -6.41 -5.49
N GLN A 287 -18.42 -6.33 -6.40
CA GLN A 287 -19.46 -7.37 -6.51
C GLN A 287 -18.91 -8.76 -6.81
N THR A 288 -17.86 -8.84 -7.63
CA THR A 288 -17.23 -10.12 -7.97
C THR A 288 -16.48 -10.67 -6.76
N LEU A 289 -15.70 -9.83 -6.08
CA LEU A 289 -14.93 -10.20 -4.88
C LEU A 289 -15.84 -10.62 -3.72
N GLU A 290 -16.93 -9.90 -3.47
CA GLU A 290 -17.95 -10.25 -2.46
C GLU A 290 -18.55 -11.64 -2.71
N ARG A 291 -18.87 -11.97 -3.97
CA ARG A 291 -19.37 -13.31 -4.32
C ARG A 291 -18.31 -14.39 -4.10
N LEU A 292 -17.05 -14.08 -4.43
CA LEU A 292 -15.93 -15.02 -4.25
C LEU A 292 -15.62 -15.26 -2.77
N SER A 293 -15.69 -14.23 -1.92
CA SER A 293 -15.43 -14.34 -0.48
C SER A 293 -16.53 -15.07 0.29
N CYS A 294 -17.77 -15.01 -0.20
CA CYS A 294 -18.89 -15.79 0.35
C CYS A 294 -18.85 -17.28 -0.05
N SER A 295 -17.89 -17.70 -0.88
CA SER A 295 -17.75 -19.10 -1.28
C SER A 295 -17.38 -19.98 -0.06
N PRO A 296 -18.03 -21.15 0.12
CA PRO A 296 -17.76 -22.05 1.24
C PRO A 296 -16.34 -22.63 1.23
N SER A 297 -15.60 -22.51 0.13
CA SER A 297 -14.21 -22.97 0.03
C SER A 297 -13.24 -22.17 0.91
N GLY A 298 -13.58 -20.93 1.28
CA GLY A 298 -12.68 -20.03 2.01
C GLY A 298 -11.41 -19.63 1.23
N THR A 299 -11.36 -19.91 -0.08
CA THR A 299 -10.17 -19.68 -0.93
C THR A 299 -9.82 -18.20 -1.04
N ILE A 300 -10.84 -17.33 -1.14
CA ILE A 300 -10.68 -15.87 -1.22
C ILE A 300 -11.08 -15.25 0.12
N THR A 301 -10.08 -14.84 0.89
CA THR A 301 -10.25 -14.13 2.18
C THR A 301 -10.47 -12.62 2.00
N GLN A 302 -10.91 -11.94 3.07
CA GLN A 302 -11.04 -10.47 3.12
C GLN A 302 -9.72 -9.74 2.86
N PHE A 303 -8.57 -10.34 3.17
CA PHE A 303 -7.26 -9.79 2.81
C PHE A 303 -7.16 -9.54 1.31
N HIS A 304 -7.57 -10.53 0.49
CA HIS A 304 -7.53 -10.42 -0.97
C HIS A 304 -8.52 -9.38 -1.49
N VAL A 305 -9.71 -9.32 -0.88
CA VAL A 305 -10.72 -8.31 -1.21
C VAL A 305 -10.14 -6.92 -0.96
N SER A 306 -9.63 -6.68 0.23
CA SER A 306 -9.08 -5.39 0.66
C SER A 306 -7.88 -4.98 -0.19
N LEU A 307 -6.97 -5.92 -0.48
CA LEU A 307 -5.83 -5.67 -1.35
C LEU A 307 -6.27 -5.31 -2.78
N ALA A 308 -7.13 -6.12 -3.41
CA ALA A 308 -7.59 -5.86 -4.77
C ALA A 308 -8.38 -4.54 -4.88
N GLU A 309 -9.22 -4.24 -3.89
CA GLU A 309 -9.94 -2.96 -3.83
C GLU A 309 -8.99 -1.79 -3.63
N LEU A 310 -7.99 -1.88 -2.73
CA LEU A 310 -7.00 -0.81 -2.53
C LEU A 310 -6.27 -0.48 -3.84
N LEU A 311 -5.84 -1.50 -4.58
CA LEU A 311 -5.14 -1.36 -5.87
C LEU A 311 -6.02 -0.77 -6.98
N ALA A 312 -7.34 -0.96 -6.91
CA ALA A 312 -8.29 -0.41 -7.87
C ALA A 312 -8.74 1.01 -7.51
N TYR A 313 -9.14 1.25 -6.26
CA TYR A 313 -9.69 2.53 -5.82
C TYR A 313 -8.64 3.65 -5.76
N ARG A 314 -7.34 3.35 -5.61
CA ARG A 314 -6.28 4.36 -5.75
C ARG A 314 -6.31 5.10 -7.09
N CYS A 315 -6.91 4.51 -8.13
CA CYS A 315 -6.98 5.14 -9.45
C CYS A 315 -7.82 6.42 -9.45
N PHE A 316 -8.77 6.58 -8.51
CA PHE A 316 -9.51 7.83 -8.34
C PHE A 316 -8.59 8.98 -7.92
N HIS A 317 -7.59 8.68 -7.07
CA HIS A 317 -6.63 9.69 -6.65
C HIS A 317 -5.82 10.17 -7.84
N THR A 318 -5.19 9.25 -8.57
CA THR A 318 -4.37 9.61 -9.74
C THR A 318 -5.17 10.31 -10.84
N LEU A 319 -6.43 9.89 -11.08
CA LEU A 319 -7.26 10.49 -12.12
C LEU A 319 -7.63 11.96 -11.82
N HIS A 320 -7.91 12.28 -10.55
CA HIS A 320 -8.44 13.58 -10.16
C HIS A 320 -7.43 14.52 -9.52
N GLN A 321 -6.30 14.01 -8.99
CA GLN A 321 -5.27 14.80 -8.31
C GLN A 321 -4.80 16.04 -9.11
N PRO A 322 -4.51 15.97 -10.42
CA PRO A 322 -4.07 17.14 -11.20
C PRO A 322 -5.11 18.27 -11.28
N ILE A 323 -6.38 17.98 -10.96
CA ILE A 323 -7.52 18.88 -11.13
C ILE A 323 -7.99 19.45 -9.78
N ILE A 324 -7.62 18.85 -8.64
CA ILE A 324 -8.10 19.27 -7.31
C ILE A 324 -7.73 20.71 -7.00
N VAL A 325 -6.49 21.12 -7.26
CA VAL A 325 -6.05 22.51 -7.00
C VAL A 325 -6.90 23.50 -7.80
N ARG A 326 -7.25 23.17 -9.06
CA ARG A 326 -8.13 24.01 -9.90
C ARG A 326 -9.54 24.10 -9.35
N SER A 327 -10.02 23.07 -8.65
CA SER A 327 -11.34 23.09 -8.02
C SER A 327 -11.46 24.07 -6.85
N LEU A 328 -10.34 24.54 -6.30
CA LEU A 328 -10.35 25.59 -5.26
C LEU A 328 -10.75 26.96 -5.84
N SER A 329 -10.53 27.19 -7.13
CA SER A 329 -10.78 28.48 -7.80
C SER A 329 -11.92 28.44 -8.81
N ASP A 330 -12.20 27.28 -9.43
CA ASP A 330 -13.22 27.12 -10.47
C ASP A 330 -14.25 26.01 -10.13
N PRO A 331 -15.52 26.38 -9.91
CA PRO A 331 -16.62 25.45 -9.62
C PRO A 331 -16.82 24.33 -10.65
N LYS A 332 -16.37 24.51 -11.91
CA LYS A 332 -16.43 23.49 -12.96
C LYS A 332 -15.78 22.17 -12.52
N TYR A 333 -14.80 22.22 -11.62
CA TYR A 333 -14.02 21.07 -11.17
C TYR A 333 -14.53 20.45 -9.86
N TYR A 334 -15.62 20.95 -9.27
CA TYR A 334 -16.20 20.38 -8.03
C TYR A 334 -16.58 18.90 -8.15
N PHE A 335 -16.97 18.45 -9.34
CA PHE A 335 -17.21 17.02 -9.59
C PHE A 335 -15.95 16.18 -9.35
N SER A 336 -14.80 16.60 -9.86
CA SER A 336 -13.54 15.88 -9.66
C SER A 336 -13.08 15.93 -8.21
N GLN A 337 -13.27 17.05 -7.53
CA GLN A 337 -13.02 17.16 -6.10
C GLN A 337 -13.86 16.12 -5.33
N LYS A 338 -15.15 16.03 -5.64
CA LYS A 338 -16.04 15.03 -5.03
C LYS A 338 -15.58 13.60 -5.28
N MET A 339 -15.24 13.24 -6.51
CA MET A 339 -14.81 11.87 -6.85
C MET A 339 -13.48 11.51 -6.17
N TYR A 340 -12.55 12.46 -6.07
CA TYR A 340 -11.32 12.26 -5.31
C TYR A 340 -11.60 11.98 -3.83
N ILE A 341 -12.51 12.75 -3.21
CA ILE A 341 -12.89 12.60 -1.80
C ILE A 341 -13.61 11.27 -1.56
N ASP A 342 -14.60 10.93 -2.39
CA ASP A 342 -15.31 9.65 -2.28
C ASP A 342 -14.31 8.47 -2.40
N GLY A 343 -13.31 8.58 -3.29
CA GLY A 343 -12.23 7.60 -3.41
C GLY A 343 -11.36 7.52 -2.16
N ALA A 344 -10.99 8.68 -1.59
CA ALA A 344 -10.25 8.77 -0.34
C ALA A 344 -11.01 8.14 0.84
N LEU A 345 -12.31 8.38 0.94
CA LEU A 345 -13.17 7.78 1.98
C LEU A 345 -13.26 6.26 1.83
N LYS A 346 -13.38 5.73 0.61
CA LYS A 346 -13.35 4.28 0.37
C LYS A 346 -11.99 3.69 0.74
N ILE A 347 -10.88 4.34 0.40
CA ILE A 347 -9.54 3.91 0.81
C ILE A 347 -9.37 3.93 2.32
N ALA A 348 -9.85 4.99 3.00
CA ALA A 348 -9.85 5.09 4.45
C ALA A 348 -10.65 3.95 5.09
N HIS A 349 -11.80 3.59 4.51
CA HIS A 349 -12.61 2.46 4.95
C HIS A 349 -11.88 1.12 4.78
N ILE A 350 -11.34 0.85 3.58
CA ILE A 350 -10.53 -0.35 3.29
C ILE A 350 -9.33 -0.45 4.27
N SER A 351 -8.74 0.70 4.62
CA SER A 351 -7.59 0.78 5.52
C SER A 351 -7.94 0.71 7.01
N GLY A 352 -9.23 0.59 7.36
CA GLY A 352 -9.69 0.56 8.75
C GLY A 352 -9.60 1.91 9.49
N LEU A 353 -9.44 3.03 8.77
CA LEU A 353 -9.32 4.38 9.34
C LEU A 353 -10.69 5.07 9.53
N ALA A 354 -11.74 4.60 8.88
CA ALA A 354 -13.06 5.27 8.84
C ALA A 354 -14.12 4.67 9.80
N ARG A 355 -13.73 3.98 10.88
CA ARG A 355 -14.73 3.40 11.81
C ARG A 355 -15.35 4.50 12.69
N ALA A 356 -16.64 4.74 12.50
CA ALA A 356 -17.46 5.48 13.45
C ALA A 356 -17.67 4.59 14.69
N GLU A 357 -17.45 5.13 15.88
CA GLU A 357 -17.96 4.54 17.11
C GLU A 357 -19.49 4.59 17.07
N ASP A 358 -20.13 3.48 17.47
CA ASP A 358 -21.59 3.32 17.52
C ASP A 358 -22.27 4.56 18.11
N THR A 359 -22.90 5.35 17.25
CA THR A 359 -23.84 6.40 17.65
C THR A 359 -25.18 6.07 17.00
N ASP A 360 -26.05 5.44 17.80
CA ASP A 360 -27.47 5.16 17.61
C ASP A 360 -27.93 4.70 16.21
N GLU A 361 -28.45 3.46 16.16
CA GLU A 361 -29.11 2.75 15.04
C GLU A 361 -30.31 3.48 14.39
N SER A 362 -30.60 4.74 14.69
CA SER A 362 -31.77 5.46 14.17
C SER A 362 -31.50 6.31 12.92
N ASN A 363 -30.24 6.54 12.53
CA ASN A 363 -29.91 7.28 11.31
C ASN A 363 -29.38 6.36 10.22
N VAL A 364 -30.29 5.81 9.42
CA VAL A 364 -29.97 5.21 8.11
C VAL A 364 -29.41 6.33 7.21
N THR A 365 -28.11 6.59 7.34
CA THR A 365 -27.36 7.53 6.52
C THR A 365 -27.25 6.97 5.12
N ARG A 366 -27.72 7.73 4.12
CA ARG A 366 -27.47 7.43 2.71
C ARG A 366 -25.97 7.48 2.48
N SER A 367 -25.37 6.31 2.40
CA SER A 367 -23.97 6.07 2.10
C SER A 367 -23.63 6.60 0.69
N SER A 368 -22.42 7.15 0.53
CA SER A 368 -21.90 7.51 -0.80
C SER A 368 -21.98 6.27 -1.71
N PRO A 369 -22.30 6.40 -3.01
CA PRO A 369 -22.45 5.25 -3.91
C PRO A 369 -21.22 4.31 -3.92
N MET A 370 -20.03 4.81 -3.53
CA MET A 370 -18.82 4.00 -3.38
C MET A 370 -18.68 3.29 -2.02
N THR A 371 -19.30 3.82 -0.96
CA THR A 371 -19.34 3.23 0.40
C THR A 371 -20.61 2.43 0.69
N ALA A 372 -21.65 2.55 -0.15
CA ALA A 372 -22.98 1.99 0.10
C ALA A 372 -23.06 0.46 0.06
N LEU A 373 -22.10 -0.21 -0.58
CA LEU A 373 -22.09 -1.66 -0.74
C LEU A 373 -21.67 -2.44 0.51
N HIS A 374 -20.97 -1.82 1.47
CA HIS A 374 -20.37 -2.55 2.60
C HIS A 374 -21.14 -2.42 3.94
N GLY A 375 -22.24 -1.67 3.97
CA GLY A 375 -22.94 -1.29 5.21
C GLY A 375 -23.77 -2.37 5.92
N LYS A 376 -23.52 -3.68 5.72
CA LYS A 376 -24.41 -4.73 6.27
C LYS A 376 -23.79 -5.81 7.18
N HIS A 377 -22.47 -5.84 7.43
CA HIS A 377 -21.89 -6.98 8.15
C HIS A 377 -20.85 -6.71 9.25
N ILE A 378 -20.80 -5.52 9.84
CA ILE A 378 -19.91 -5.28 10.99
C ILE A 378 -20.71 -4.68 12.16
N ALA A 379 -21.63 -5.48 12.70
CA ALA A 379 -22.16 -5.26 14.03
C ALA A 379 -21.84 -6.51 14.87
N THR A 380 -20.90 -6.38 15.81
CA THR A 380 -20.91 -6.97 17.17
C THR A 380 -19.54 -6.78 17.86
N ASN A 381 -19.58 -5.95 18.92
CA ASN A 381 -18.82 -5.97 20.19
C ASN A 381 -17.40 -6.56 20.26
N GLU A 382 -16.43 -5.73 20.65
CA GLU A 382 -16.05 -5.54 22.06
C GLU A 382 -15.25 -4.24 22.26
N ARG A 383 -15.45 -3.59 23.41
CA ARG A 383 -14.73 -2.39 23.84
C ARG A 383 -13.25 -2.74 24.00
N LEU A 384 -12.37 -2.10 23.22
CA LEU A 384 -10.95 -2.05 23.54
C LEU A 384 -10.79 -1.19 24.80
N SER A 385 -10.55 -1.85 25.93
CA SER A 385 -10.24 -1.22 27.21
C SER A 385 -9.03 -0.27 27.09
N PRO A 386 -8.99 0.85 27.82
CA PRO A 386 -7.75 1.57 28.04
C PRO A 386 -6.78 0.66 28.80
N TYR A 387 -5.52 0.62 28.38
CA TYR A 387 -4.46 -0.16 28.99
C TYR A 387 -4.16 0.34 30.42
N ASP A 388 -4.25 -0.57 31.40
CA ASP A 388 -3.55 -0.46 32.68
C ASP A 388 -2.13 -1.05 32.51
N ASP A 389 -1.11 -0.29 32.94
CA ASP A 389 0.30 -0.69 33.00
C ASP A 389 0.53 -1.68 34.16
N ASP A 390 0.72 -2.97 33.88
CA ASP A 390 1.38 -3.90 34.83
C ASP A 390 2.59 -4.58 34.15
N PRO A 391 3.83 -4.27 34.58
CA PRO A 391 5.06 -4.70 33.92
C PRO A 391 5.46 -6.16 34.15
N ASN A 392 4.62 -7.01 34.78
CA ASN A 392 5.00 -8.37 35.16
C ASN A 392 4.37 -9.52 34.34
N ASN A 393 3.54 -9.25 33.33
CA ASN A 393 2.94 -10.35 32.56
C ASN A 393 3.73 -10.72 31.29
N VAL A 394 4.80 -11.50 31.48
CA VAL A 394 5.46 -12.24 30.40
C VAL A 394 4.61 -13.47 30.07
N GLN A 395 3.64 -13.32 29.17
CA GLN A 395 2.90 -14.45 28.59
C GLN A 395 3.16 -14.53 27.09
N THR A 396 3.71 -15.68 26.71
CA THR A 396 4.01 -16.16 25.36
C THR A 396 2.84 -15.93 24.40
N SER A 397 3.00 -14.99 23.48
CA SER A 397 2.01 -14.60 22.48
C SER A 397 1.99 -15.56 21.30
N GLY A 398 1.26 -16.66 21.46
CA GLY A 398 0.84 -17.56 20.39
C GLY A 398 -0.56 -18.04 20.72
N ASP A 399 -1.50 -17.83 19.79
CA ASP A 399 -2.93 -18.15 19.89
C ASP A 399 -3.78 -17.29 20.85
N ASN A 400 -4.61 -16.41 20.27
CA ASN A 400 -6.02 -16.17 20.68
C ASN A 400 -6.75 -15.10 19.83
N HIS A 401 -6.71 -15.17 18.49
CA HIS A 401 -7.62 -14.35 17.66
C HIS A 401 -8.26 -15.17 16.53
N ARG A 402 -9.20 -16.05 16.90
CA ARG A 402 -10.24 -16.54 15.96
C ARG A 402 -11.40 -15.55 15.98
N GLY A 403 -11.33 -14.53 15.12
CA GLY A 403 -12.42 -13.57 14.92
C GLY A 403 -11.99 -12.20 14.40
N LEU A 404 -11.55 -12.13 13.14
CA LEU A 404 -11.71 -10.99 12.20
C LEU A 404 -10.76 -11.23 10.99
N PRO A 405 -11.29 -11.32 9.76
CA PRO A 405 -10.49 -11.36 8.54
C PRO A 405 -9.58 -10.12 8.27
N ASP A 406 -9.53 -9.15 9.19
CA ASP A 406 -8.91 -7.81 9.06
C ASP A 406 -7.44 -7.70 9.52
N ALA A 407 -6.94 -8.60 10.39
CA ALA A 407 -5.65 -8.37 11.08
C ALA A 407 -4.42 -8.41 10.14
N LEU A 408 -4.39 -9.34 9.18
CA LEU A 408 -3.25 -9.47 8.25
C LEU A 408 -3.14 -8.28 7.31
N PHE A 409 -4.27 -7.74 6.83
CA PHE A 409 -4.25 -6.58 5.96
C PHE A 409 -3.85 -5.32 6.73
N ALA A 410 -4.34 -5.16 7.96
CA ALA A 410 -3.90 -4.10 8.86
C ALA A 410 -2.39 -4.18 9.15
N ARG A 411 -1.82 -5.38 9.32
CA ARG A 411 -0.37 -5.60 9.42
C ARG A 411 0.36 -5.20 8.15
N LEU A 412 -0.16 -5.55 6.97
CA LEU A 412 0.43 -5.12 5.70
C LEU A 412 0.50 -3.59 5.60
N LEU A 413 -0.57 -2.87 5.96
CA LEU A 413 -0.57 -1.40 5.95
C LEU A 413 0.37 -0.81 7.04
N THR A 414 0.52 -1.49 8.17
CA THR A 414 1.35 -1.04 9.30
C THR A 414 2.85 -1.33 9.09
N ASN A 415 3.19 -2.45 8.48
CA ASN A 415 4.58 -2.90 8.32
C ASN A 415 5.12 -2.59 6.92
N GLY A 416 4.24 -2.57 5.92
CA GLY A 416 4.56 -2.50 4.50
C GLY A 416 5.08 -1.13 4.04
N ALA A 417 5.97 -1.07 3.05
CA ALA A 417 6.43 0.20 2.47
C ALA A 417 5.66 0.56 1.18
N GLY A 418 6.16 1.57 0.44
CA GLY A 418 5.63 1.96 -0.88
C GLY A 418 4.12 2.22 -0.87
N MET A 419 3.40 1.65 -1.83
CA MET A 419 1.94 1.77 -1.97
C MET A 419 1.15 1.52 -0.67
N PHE A 420 1.57 0.60 0.20
CA PHE A 420 0.82 0.23 1.41
C PHE A 420 0.86 1.33 2.49
N ARG A 421 1.90 2.15 2.46
CA ARG A 421 2.03 3.36 3.28
C ARG A 421 1.43 4.57 2.55
N ASN A 422 1.75 4.74 1.28
CA ASN A 422 1.50 5.97 0.55
C ASN A 422 0.01 6.14 0.22
N ILE A 423 -0.71 5.07 -0.16
CA ILE A 423 -2.14 5.16 -0.52
C ILE A 423 -2.99 5.63 0.67
N PRO A 424 -2.89 5.05 1.89
CA PRO A 424 -3.67 5.56 3.03
C PRO A 424 -3.28 6.99 3.42
N ILE A 425 -2.00 7.37 3.37
CA ILE A 425 -1.56 8.75 3.65
C ILE A 425 -2.20 9.74 2.66
N GLN A 426 -2.16 9.44 1.36
CA GLN A 426 -2.77 10.27 0.32
C GLN A 426 -4.29 10.42 0.53
N ALA A 427 -4.97 9.34 0.92
CA ALA A 427 -6.38 9.40 1.28
C ALA A 427 -6.64 10.32 2.48
N THR A 428 -5.84 10.19 3.55
CA THR A 428 -5.95 11.03 4.74
C THR A 428 -5.76 12.51 4.42
N LEU A 429 -4.73 12.85 3.65
CA LEU A 429 -4.49 14.23 3.22
C LEU A 429 -5.65 14.76 2.37
N GLY A 430 -6.19 13.93 1.48
CA GLY A 430 -7.35 14.27 0.66
C GLY A 430 -8.59 14.62 1.47
N ILE A 431 -8.88 13.85 2.53
CA ILE A 431 -10.00 14.10 3.45
C ILE A 431 -9.77 15.39 4.24
N ILE A 432 -8.54 15.64 4.72
CA ILE A 432 -8.19 16.88 5.43
C ILE A 432 -8.37 18.09 4.52
N LEU A 433 -7.86 18.05 3.29
CA LEU A 433 -7.97 19.15 2.33
C LEU A 433 -9.44 19.46 2.01
N ALA A 434 -10.26 18.44 1.82
CA ALA A 434 -11.69 18.59 1.58
C ALA A 434 -12.41 19.27 2.74
N PHE A 435 -12.04 18.91 3.97
CA PHE A 435 -12.61 19.52 5.15
C PHE A 435 -12.21 21.00 5.28
N VAL A 436 -10.93 21.32 5.11
CA VAL A 436 -10.45 22.71 5.12
C VAL A 436 -11.14 23.53 4.04
N SER A 437 -11.29 22.99 2.83
CA SER A 437 -12.01 23.64 1.73
C SER A 437 -13.49 23.91 2.04
N LYS A 438 -14.13 23.08 2.87
CA LYS A 438 -15.54 23.22 3.25
C LYS A 438 -15.74 24.22 4.40
N TRP A 439 -14.84 24.23 5.39
CA TRP A 439 -15.02 24.93 6.67
C TRP A 439 -14.00 26.04 6.95
N GLY A 440 -13.12 26.37 6.01
CA GLY A 440 -12.14 27.47 6.13
C GLY A 440 -12.78 28.86 6.27
N GLU A 441 -11.95 29.88 6.55
CA GLU A 441 -12.38 31.23 6.98
C GLU A 441 -13.29 31.97 5.96
N ASN A 442 -13.28 31.58 4.69
CA ASN A 442 -14.16 32.13 3.63
C ASN A 442 -15.45 31.32 3.35
N SER A 443 -15.96 30.59 4.36
CA SER A 443 -17.05 29.60 4.20
C SER A 443 -18.47 30.18 4.08
N ALA A 444 -18.69 31.47 4.35
CA ALA A 444 -20.02 32.08 4.33
C ALA A 444 -20.71 32.05 2.95
N GLU A 445 -19.96 32.13 1.85
CA GLU A 445 -20.52 32.01 0.49
C GLU A 445 -20.63 30.55 0.01
N ARG A 446 -19.68 29.68 0.36
CA ARG A 446 -19.67 28.26 -0.03
C ARG A 446 -20.63 27.38 0.78
N ALA A 447 -21.02 27.81 1.97
CA ALA A 447 -22.03 27.10 2.78
C ALA A 447 -23.43 27.11 2.12
N SER A 448 -23.71 28.07 1.22
CA SER A 448 -24.97 28.16 0.48
C SER A 448 -25.06 27.20 -0.73
N THR A 449 -23.90 26.78 -1.25
CA THR A 449 -23.79 25.80 -2.34
C THR A 449 -23.42 24.46 -1.74
N GLY A 450 -24.42 23.69 -1.32
CA GLY A 450 -24.23 22.42 -0.62
C GLY A 450 -23.16 21.52 -1.25
N ILE A 451 -21.98 21.49 -0.62
CA ILE A 451 -20.92 20.53 -0.93
C ILE A 451 -21.40 19.18 -0.38
N GLY A 452 -22.16 18.45 -1.19
CA GLY A 452 -22.71 17.11 -0.88
C GLY A 452 -21.65 16.00 -0.87
N CYS A 453 -20.50 16.24 -0.24
CA CYS A 453 -19.29 15.40 -0.24
C CYS A 453 -19.01 14.73 1.13
N LEU A 454 -19.86 14.98 2.13
CA LEU A 454 -19.93 14.20 3.36
C LEU A 454 -21.32 13.55 3.43
N PRO A 455 -21.48 12.32 3.92
CA PRO A 455 -22.79 11.71 4.08
C PRO A 455 -23.64 12.57 5.01
N GLY A 456 -24.62 13.27 4.45
CA GLY A 456 -25.61 14.06 5.19
C GLY A 456 -25.68 15.53 4.76
N ILE A 457 -26.64 15.85 3.87
CA ILE A 457 -27.07 17.23 3.56
C ILE A 457 -27.88 17.85 4.73
N HIS A 458 -27.75 17.31 5.94
CA HIS A 458 -28.25 17.91 7.19
C HIS A 458 -27.27 17.75 8.37
N SER A 459 -25.99 17.39 8.13
CA SER A 459 -25.02 17.31 9.22
C SER A 459 -24.72 18.73 9.74
N THR A 460 -24.87 18.93 11.04
CA THR A 460 -24.44 20.18 11.66
C THR A 460 -22.91 20.26 11.61
N ARG A 461 -22.34 21.47 11.63
CA ARG A 461 -20.88 21.70 11.78
C ARG A 461 -20.29 20.78 12.86
N LYS A 462 -21.00 20.60 13.97
CA LYS A 462 -20.61 19.72 15.07
C LYS A 462 -20.45 18.24 14.68
N VAL A 463 -21.34 17.69 13.85
CA VAL A 463 -21.28 16.28 13.41
C VAL A 463 -20.09 16.04 12.47
N ASP A 464 -19.86 16.96 11.52
CA ASP A 464 -18.74 16.85 10.58
C ASP A 464 -17.39 16.93 11.31
N PHE A 465 -17.26 17.83 12.29
CA PHE A 465 -16.05 17.96 13.10
C PHE A 465 -15.81 16.72 13.98
N ALA A 466 -16.87 16.12 14.55
CA ALA A 466 -16.75 14.89 15.32
C ALA A 466 -16.30 13.70 14.45
N ALA A 467 -16.90 13.54 13.26
CA ALA A 467 -16.51 12.50 12.31
C ALA A 467 -15.04 12.65 11.86
N LEU A 468 -14.62 13.89 11.53
CA LEU A 468 -13.22 14.15 11.19
C LEU A 468 -12.29 13.89 12.36
N GLY A 469 -12.66 14.31 13.58
CA GLY A 469 -11.86 14.07 14.79
C GLY A 469 -11.63 12.57 15.03
N SER A 470 -12.67 11.75 14.89
CA SER A 470 -12.57 10.28 14.99
C SER A 470 -11.62 9.70 13.92
N PHE A 471 -11.78 10.11 12.67
CA PHE A 471 -10.91 9.69 11.57
C PHE A 471 -9.44 10.09 11.80
N LEU A 472 -9.18 11.35 12.17
CA LEU A 472 -7.83 11.83 12.46
C LEU A 472 -7.21 11.09 13.64
N ASN A 473 -7.99 10.77 14.66
CA ASN A 473 -7.51 9.96 15.78
C ASN A 473 -7.12 8.54 15.34
N ALA A 474 -7.92 7.89 14.48
CA ALA A 474 -7.59 6.58 13.92
C ALA A 474 -6.33 6.62 13.05
N ALA A 475 -6.20 7.63 12.17
CA ALA A 475 -5.02 7.84 11.33
C ALA A 475 -3.76 8.15 12.16
N ARG A 476 -3.90 8.96 13.22
CA ARG A 476 -2.83 9.24 14.20
C ARG A 476 -2.39 7.96 14.92
N GLY A 477 -3.34 7.12 15.35
CA GLY A 477 -3.04 5.84 15.98
C GLY A 477 -2.33 4.86 15.03
N TRP A 478 -2.75 4.82 13.77
CA TRP A 478 -2.08 4.02 12.74
C TRP A 478 -0.64 4.48 12.48
N THR A 479 -0.39 5.77 12.31
CA THR A 479 0.97 6.31 12.12
C THR A 479 1.87 6.07 13.33
N LEU A 480 1.34 6.03 14.56
CA LEU A 480 2.12 5.61 15.73
C LEU A 480 2.50 4.13 15.68
N ARG A 481 1.57 3.24 15.29
CA ARG A 481 1.88 1.81 15.10
C ARG A 481 2.93 1.59 14.02
N ARG A 482 2.94 2.41 12.96
CA ARG A 482 4.00 2.40 11.94
C ARG A 482 5.36 2.74 12.53
N ILE A 483 5.44 3.75 13.40
CA ILE A 483 6.70 4.11 14.07
C ILE A 483 7.18 2.94 14.94
N ARG A 484 6.27 2.32 15.70
CA ARG A 484 6.55 1.11 16.49
C ARG A 484 6.98 -0.09 15.65
N SER A 485 6.48 -0.23 14.42
CA SER A 485 6.93 -1.27 13.47
C SER A 485 8.26 -0.93 12.80
N GLY A 486 8.84 0.23 13.10
CA GLY A 486 10.16 0.64 12.67
C GLY A 486 10.18 1.74 11.60
N GLU A 487 9.07 2.42 11.32
CA GLU A 487 9.11 3.67 10.55
C GLU A 487 9.87 4.75 11.33
N VAL A 488 10.86 5.37 10.69
CA VAL A 488 11.69 6.39 11.34
C VAL A 488 11.23 7.82 11.07
N SER A 489 10.29 8.00 10.14
CA SER A 489 9.72 9.30 9.82
C SER A 489 8.59 9.59 10.79
N ILE A 490 8.70 10.71 11.52
CA ILE A 490 7.70 11.13 12.50
C ILE A 490 6.66 12.09 11.90
N LYS A 491 6.91 12.62 10.69
CA LYS A 491 6.08 13.64 10.03
C LYS A 491 4.60 13.21 10.03
N GLY A 492 4.33 11.97 9.61
CA GLY A 492 3.02 11.31 9.67
C GLY A 492 2.23 11.61 10.94
N HIS A 493 2.76 11.13 12.06
CA HIS A 493 2.12 11.22 13.37
C HIS A 493 2.08 12.66 13.90
N TYR A 494 3.16 13.41 13.70
CA TYR A 494 3.30 14.80 14.16
C TYR A 494 2.22 15.70 13.56
N PHE A 495 2.10 15.72 12.23
CA PHE A 495 1.15 16.61 11.57
C PHE A 495 -0.30 16.17 11.80
N LEU A 496 -0.60 14.87 11.85
CA LEU A 496 -1.95 14.41 12.19
C LEU A 496 -2.37 14.78 13.61
N THR A 497 -1.43 14.82 14.55
CA THR A 497 -1.70 15.31 15.91
C THR A 497 -1.99 16.80 15.91
N CYS A 498 -1.22 17.59 15.16
CA CYS A 498 -1.47 19.03 14.99
C CYS A 498 -2.86 19.29 14.38
N TYR A 499 -3.21 18.59 13.30
CA TYR A 499 -4.53 18.69 12.67
C TYR A 499 -5.66 18.29 13.61
N LEU A 500 -5.50 17.21 14.38
CA LEU A 500 -6.50 16.79 15.35
C LEU A 500 -6.74 17.87 16.41
N ARG A 501 -5.68 18.46 16.97
CA ARG A 501 -5.78 19.58 17.92
C ARG A 501 -6.46 20.80 17.30
N HIS A 502 -6.10 21.14 16.07
CA HIS A 502 -6.70 22.25 15.34
C HIS A 502 -8.22 22.05 15.12
N VAL A 503 -8.63 20.86 14.64
CA VAL A 503 -10.04 20.51 14.44
C VAL A 503 -10.81 20.53 15.75
N SER A 504 -10.25 19.97 16.83
CA SER A 504 -10.88 20.00 18.16
C SER A 504 -11.04 21.42 18.70
N ALA A 505 -10.08 22.31 18.48
CA ALA A 505 -10.11 23.69 18.96
C ALA A 505 -11.13 24.55 18.17
N ILE A 506 -11.17 24.43 16.85
CA ILE A 506 -12.18 25.12 16.02
C ILE A 506 -13.60 24.62 16.32
N GLY A 507 -13.77 23.33 16.57
CA GLY A 507 -15.07 22.76 16.94
C GLY A 507 -15.67 23.29 18.25
N GLY A 508 -14.85 23.94 19.08
CA GLY A 508 -15.25 24.57 20.35
C GLY A 508 -15.51 26.08 20.28
N ASP A 509 -15.46 26.70 19.09
CA ASP A 509 -15.57 28.17 18.88
C ASP A 509 -14.59 28.98 19.77
N ILE A 510 -13.36 28.50 19.87
CA ILE A 510 -12.30 29.10 20.70
C ILE A 510 -11.51 30.14 19.87
N GLY A 511 -11.03 31.22 20.51
CA GLY A 511 -10.25 32.27 19.86
C GLY A 511 -8.92 31.77 19.24
N LYS A 512 -8.43 32.49 18.21
CA LYS A 512 -7.27 32.11 17.39
C LYS A 512 -6.00 31.80 18.21
N ASP A 513 -5.69 32.62 19.20
CA ASP A 513 -4.49 32.44 20.04
C ASP A 513 -4.51 31.09 20.79
N VAL A 514 -5.69 30.66 21.25
CA VAL A 514 -5.84 29.38 21.97
C VAL A 514 -5.75 28.18 21.01
N ILE A 515 -6.15 28.36 19.74
CA ILE A 515 -5.96 27.33 18.70
C ILE A 515 -4.46 27.14 18.46
N GLU A 516 -3.70 28.22 18.31
CA GLU A 516 -2.26 28.17 18.10
C GLU A 516 -1.54 27.51 19.29
N GLU A 517 -1.85 27.89 20.52
CA GLU A 517 -1.31 27.26 21.73
C GLU A 517 -1.62 25.75 21.80
N SER A 518 -2.85 25.35 21.47
CA SER A 518 -3.26 23.94 21.45
C SER A 518 -2.52 23.11 20.40
N VAL A 519 -2.29 23.70 19.21
CA VAL A 519 -1.53 23.05 18.14
C VAL A 519 -0.06 22.91 18.53
N VAL A 520 0.56 23.95 19.09
CA VAL A 520 1.95 23.91 19.59
C VAL A 520 2.11 22.85 20.69
N ALA A 521 1.17 22.79 21.64
CA ALA A 521 1.20 21.77 22.69
C ALA A 521 1.11 20.34 22.11
N GLY A 522 0.22 20.11 21.13
CA GLY A 522 0.11 18.82 20.45
C GLY A 522 1.33 18.46 19.61
N ALA A 523 1.99 19.44 19.01
CA ALA A 523 3.26 19.26 18.30
C ALA A 523 4.36 18.75 19.26
N ILE A 524 4.51 19.39 20.42
CA ILE A 524 5.49 19.00 21.44
C ILE A 524 5.20 17.57 21.93
N GLU A 525 3.96 17.28 22.31
CA GLU A 525 3.53 15.94 22.75
C GLU A 525 3.84 14.87 21.70
N ALA A 526 3.51 15.13 20.43
CA ALA A 526 3.77 14.20 19.34
C ALA A 526 5.27 13.98 19.13
N ALA A 527 6.08 15.03 19.21
CA ALA A 527 7.53 14.92 19.06
C ALA A 527 8.16 14.10 20.19
N GLU A 528 7.76 14.34 21.44
CA GLU A 528 8.24 13.60 22.62
C GLU A 528 7.85 12.12 22.55
N LEU A 529 6.59 11.83 22.20
CA LEU A 529 6.11 10.46 22.03
C LEU A 529 6.88 9.74 20.93
N CYS A 530 7.02 10.35 19.75
CA CYS A 530 7.77 9.75 18.65
C CYS A 530 9.24 9.52 19.03
N LEU A 531 9.86 10.46 19.75
CA LEU A 531 11.24 10.30 20.22
C LEU A 531 11.39 9.09 21.17
N ARG A 532 10.43 8.89 22.07
CA ARG A 532 10.40 7.73 22.98
C ARG A 532 10.33 6.42 22.19
N GLU A 533 9.42 6.32 21.23
CA GLU A 533 9.25 5.12 20.40
C GLU A 533 10.47 4.84 19.52
N LEU A 534 11.10 5.88 18.96
CA LEU A 534 12.33 5.74 18.18
C LEU A 534 13.51 5.28 19.05
N LYS A 535 13.61 5.74 20.31
CA LYS A 535 14.64 5.26 21.25
C LYS A 535 14.46 3.77 21.54
N SER A 536 13.23 3.35 21.87
CA SER A 536 12.89 1.93 22.08
C SER A 536 13.25 1.07 20.87
N THR A 537 12.92 1.54 19.66
CA THR A 537 13.26 0.86 18.40
C THR A 537 14.77 0.73 18.20
N ALA A 538 15.53 1.76 18.57
CA ALA A 538 16.97 1.76 18.40
C ALA A 538 17.67 0.87 19.45
N GLU A 539 17.18 0.86 20.69
CA GLU A 539 17.62 -0.05 21.75
C GLU A 539 17.37 -1.52 21.37
N ALA A 540 16.20 -1.83 20.81
CA ALA A 540 15.89 -3.17 20.29
C ALA A 540 16.83 -3.61 19.16
N GLN A 541 17.41 -2.66 18.41
CA GLN A 541 18.42 -2.91 17.37
C GLN A 541 19.87 -2.87 17.91
N GLY A 542 20.06 -2.81 19.24
CA GLY A 542 21.38 -2.79 19.87
C GLY A 542 22.14 -1.47 19.70
N LEU A 543 21.46 -0.39 19.29
CA LEU A 543 22.06 0.94 19.18
C LEU A 543 22.06 1.62 20.56
N SER A 544 23.21 1.70 21.20
CA SER A 544 23.36 2.47 22.44
C SER A 544 23.51 3.96 22.15
N PHE A 545 22.70 4.78 22.84
CA PHE A 545 22.83 6.23 22.83
C PHE A 545 23.38 6.65 24.17
N GLN A 546 24.69 6.90 24.25
CA GLN A 546 25.21 7.69 25.35
C GLN A 546 24.58 9.08 25.22
N GLY A 547 23.73 9.42 26.18
CA GLY A 547 23.21 10.76 26.36
C GLY A 547 24.38 11.70 26.65
N GLY A 548 25.03 12.19 25.60
CA GLY A 548 25.78 13.41 25.70
C GLY A 548 24.77 14.49 26.06
N SER A 549 24.90 15.06 27.24
CA SER A 549 24.42 16.39 27.58
C SER A 549 25.12 17.42 26.68
N SER A 550 24.97 17.28 25.36
CA SER A 550 25.08 18.41 24.46
C SER A 550 23.94 19.31 24.89
N SER A 551 24.27 20.44 25.51
CA SER A 551 23.32 21.52 25.62
C SER A 551 22.61 21.66 24.27
N TYR A 552 21.29 21.78 24.30
CA TYR A 552 20.48 22.11 23.14
C TYR A 552 20.91 23.45 22.50
N ASP A 553 21.78 24.22 23.17
CA ASP A 553 22.33 25.50 22.71
C ASP A 553 23.38 25.41 21.58
N ASP A 554 23.98 24.24 21.32
CA ASP A 554 25.09 24.12 20.34
C ASP A 554 24.64 23.64 18.94
N ILE A 555 23.33 23.45 18.74
CA ILE A 555 22.78 23.39 17.39
C ILE A 555 22.69 24.84 16.91
N ARG A 556 23.73 25.33 16.24
CA ARG A 556 23.50 26.31 15.19
C ARG A 556 22.55 25.63 14.21
N LEU A 557 21.27 25.96 14.32
CA LEU A 557 20.33 25.80 13.21
C LEU A 557 21.11 26.33 12.00
N PRO A 558 21.22 25.58 10.89
CA PRO A 558 21.50 26.25 9.63
C PRO A 558 20.57 27.45 9.60
N GLU A 559 21.04 28.63 9.20
CA GLU A 559 20.12 29.66 8.72
C GLU A 559 19.29 28.96 7.65
N LEU A 560 18.14 28.47 8.08
CA LEU A 560 17.03 28.18 7.21
C LEU A 560 16.71 29.58 6.74
N ASP A 561 17.28 29.96 5.60
CA ASP A 561 16.55 30.75 4.59
C ASP A 561 15.29 29.93 4.23
N MET A 562 14.43 29.71 5.21
CA MET A 562 13.01 29.82 5.00
C MET A 562 12.83 31.31 5.03
N ASP A 563 12.71 31.93 3.86
CA ASP A 563 11.88 33.12 3.75
C ASP A 563 10.56 32.77 4.44
N ILE A 564 10.45 33.10 5.73
CA ILE A 564 9.19 33.04 6.46
C ILE A 564 8.39 34.14 5.77
N PRO A 565 7.35 33.82 4.98
CA PRO A 565 6.52 34.85 4.43
C PRO A 565 5.96 35.57 5.65
N GLU A 566 6.22 36.87 5.76
CA GLU A 566 5.57 37.70 6.76
C GLU A 566 4.07 37.36 6.70
N PHE A 567 3.51 36.89 7.81
CA PHE A 567 2.07 36.73 7.99
C PHE A 567 1.42 38.12 8.05
N GLY A 568 1.55 38.87 6.97
CA GLY A 568 1.23 40.27 6.83
C GLY A 568 0.25 40.48 5.69
N ASN A 569 -1.03 40.64 6.06
CA ASN A 569 -2.08 41.41 5.37
C ASN A 569 -2.38 41.16 3.86
N GLY A 570 -1.80 40.14 3.22
CA GLY A 570 -2.23 39.67 1.90
C GLY A 570 -3.44 38.75 2.02
N GLY A 571 -4.47 38.96 1.20
CA GLY A 571 -5.68 38.15 1.18
C GLY A 571 -5.39 36.65 1.05
N MET A 572 -6.36 35.85 1.52
CA MET A 572 -6.38 34.40 1.60
C MET A 572 -6.34 33.71 0.21
N ASP A 573 -5.29 33.97 -0.56
CA ASP A 573 -4.93 33.31 -1.81
C ASP A 573 -3.56 32.65 -1.61
N ALA A 574 -3.48 31.36 -1.97
CA ALA A 574 -2.34 30.45 -1.78
C ALA A 574 -2.17 29.89 -0.35
N MET A 575 -2.97 28.87 -0.03
CA MET A 575 -2.52 27.83 0.88
C MET A 575 -1.34 27.14 0.19
N ASP A 576 -0.12 27.53 0.56
CA ASP A 576 1.11 27.00 -0.02
C ASP A 576 1.15 25.48 0.18
N THR A 577 1.07 24.72 -0.91
CA THR A 577 1.01 23.25 -0.91
C THR A 577 2.39 22.62 -1.04
N ASP A 578 3.47 23.39 -0.94
CA ASP A 578 4.84 22.89 -1.05
C ASP A 578 5.18 21.85 0.03
N TRP A 579 4.56 21.95 1.21
CA TRP A 579 4.66 20.90 2.23
C TRP A 579 4.01 19.57 1.81
N ILE A 580 3.09 19.53 0.84
CA ILE A 580 2.51 18.28 0.29
C ILE A 580 3.52 17.61 -0.65
N GLY A 581 4.33 18.37 -1.38
CA GLY A 581 5.43 17.85 -2.20
C GLY A 581 6.48 17.12 -1.35
N ASP A 582 6.65 17.55 -0.10
CA ASP A 582 7.54 16.96 0.89
C ASP A 582 6.99 15.65 1.53
N TRP A 583 5.77 15.26 1.16
CA TRP A 583 5.02 14.08 1.63
C TRP A 583 4.62 13.11 0.51
N VAL A 584 4.51 13.62 -0.71
CA VAL A 584 4.21 12.86 -1.91
C VAL A 584 5.41 12.98 -2.82
N LEU A 585 6.18 11.89 -2.91
CA LEU A 585 7.41 11.69 -3.71
C LEU A 585 8.70 12.06 -2.97
N ASP A 586 9.23 11.11 -2.18
CA ASP A 586 10.69 11.00 -1.99
C ASP A 586 11.30 10.72 -3.39
N GLY A 587 11.53 11.79 -4.16
CA GLY A 587 11.95 11.73 -5.57
C GLY A 587 11.89 13.04 -6.36
N THR A 588 11.13 14.06 -5.93
CA THR A 588 11.07 15.36 -6.63
C THR A 588 11.87 16.43 -5.90
N THR A 589 13.19 16.28 -5.83
CA THR A 589 14.11 17.39 -5.55
C THR A 589 14.59 18.03 -6.86
N GLY A 590 13.66 18.39 -7.75
CA GLY A 590 14.06 18.85 -9.09
C GLY A 590 13.03 19.60 -9.94
N PHE A 591 11.95 20.14 -9.38
CA PHE A 591 11.02 20.99 -10.14
C PHE A 591 11.00 22.46 -9.73
N ASP A 592 11.98 22.92 -8.95
CA ASP A 592 12.27 24.34 -8.77
C ASP A 592 13.30 24.77 -9.82
N ASN A 593 12.87 24.94 -11.07
CA ASN A 593 13.53 25.77 -12.08
C ASN A 593 12.81 25.66 -13.42
N PHE A 594 11.63 26.28 -13.57
CA PHE A 594 11.22 26.80 -14.88
C PHE A 594 10.38 28.07 -14.66
N SER A 595 11.08 29.20 -14.84
CA SER A 595 10.55 30.57 -15.00
C SER A 595 9.60 30.70 -16.17
#